data_AF-A0A3E2JA26-F1
#
_entry.id   AF-A0A3E2JA26-F1
#
_cell.length_a   1.000
_cell.length_b   1.000
_cell.length_c   1.000
_cell.angle_alpha   90.00
_cell.angle_beta   90.00
_cell.angle_gamma   90.00
#
_symmetry.space_group_name_H-M   'P 1'
#
loop_
_entity.id
_entity.type
_entity.pdbx_description
1 polymer ?
#
loop_
_entity_poly.entity_id
_entity_poly.type
_entity_poly.pdbx_seq_one_letter_code
_entity_poly.pdbx_strand_id
1 'polypeptide(L)'
;MVEVSMNFDIFLFWYWLIVVWVLLVLSIIFFIIALIKKSRKLMGMSVALMLPHILLLLLTFQEIEPVLVYLFIAWFALQILMFIHLYKHRDTAKKS
;
A
#
# COMPACT_ATOMS: atom_id res chain seq x y z
N MET A 1 19.78 10.32 31.25
CA MET A 1 19.60 9.11 30.43
C MET A 1 18.14 8.84 30.06
N VAL A 2 17.16 9.13 30.94
CA VAL A 2 15.71 8.92 30.66
C VAL A 2 15.10 9.92 29.67
N GLU A 3 15.57 11.18 29.64
CA GLU A 3 15.08 12.17 28.67
C GLU A 3 15.55 11.90 27.24
N VAL A 4 16.72 11.27 27.08
CA VAL A 4 17.26 10.94 25.75
C VAL A 4 16.45 9.81 25.11
N SER A 5 15.98 8.84 25.90
CA SER A 5 15.13 7.75 25.38
C SER A 5 13.74 8.24 24.95
N MET A 6 13.09 9.13 25.72
CA MET A 6 11.78 9.67 25.33
C MET A 6 11.83 10.48 24.03
N ASN A 7 12.86 11.32 23.85
CA ASN A 7 13.04 12.07 22.61
C ASN A 7 13.35 11.16 21.41
N PHE A 8 14.06 10.07 21.64
CA PHE A 8 14.38 9.08 20.60
C PHE A 8 13.14 8.31 20.15
N ASP A 9 12.26 7.92 21.07
CA ASP A 9 11.00 7.23 20.76
C ASP A 9 10.04 8.11 19.96
N ILE A 10 9.90 9.39 20.33
CA ILE A 10 9.09 10.36 19.60
C ILE A 10 9.66 10.56 18.19
N PHE A 11 10.98 10.69 18.07
CA PHE A 11 11.63 10.82 16.76
C PHE A 11 11.39 9.60 15.87
N LEU A 12 11.53 8.39 16.42
CA LEU A 12 11.24 7.14 15.73
C LEU A 12 9.78 7.07 15.26
N PHE A 13 8.83 7.48 16.10
CA PHE A 13 7.42 7.52 15.74
C PHE A 13 7.16 8.43 14.52
N TRP A 14 7.67 9.66 14.55
CA TRP A 14 7.53 10.59 13.43
C TRP A 14 8.24 10.10 12.17
N TYR A 15 9.42 9.51 12.32
CA TYR A 15 10.16 8.91 11.20
C TYR A 15 9.36 7.78 10.54
N TRP A 16 8.87 6.82 11.32
CA TRP A 16 8.03 5.73 10.83
C TRP A 16 6.76 6.24 10.17
N LEU A 17 6.11 7.24 10.76
CA LEU A 17 4.93 7.88 10.19
C LEU A 17 5.24 8.44 8.80
N ILE A 18 6.32 9.21 8.64
CA ILE A 18 6.73 9.78 7.35
C ILE A 18 7.00 8.67 6.32
N VAL A 19 7.72 7.61 6.72
CA VAL A 19 8.03 6.48 5.82
C VAL A 19 6.75 5.82 5.31
N VAL A 20 5.76 5.59 6.18
CA VAL A 20 4.45 5.04 5.80
C VAL A 20 3.75 5.96 4.79
N TRP A 21 3.68 7.28 5.06
CA TRP A 21 3.05 8.21 4.12
C TRP A 21 3.76 8.25 2.75
N VAL A 22 5.09 8.20 2.73
CA VAL A 22 5.87 8.18 1.48
C VAL A 22 5.61 6.91 0.69
N LEU A 23 5.60 5.74 1.35
CA LEU A 23 5.32 4.47 0.69
C LEU A 23 3.88 4.41 0.14
N LEU A 24 2.92 5.02 0.84
CA LEU A 24 1.54 5.12 0.37
C LEU A 24 1.44 5.94 -0.91
N VAL A 25 2.04 7.13 -0.93
CA VAL A 25 2.06 8.00 -2.12
C VAL A 25 2.74 7.29 -3.29
N LEU A 26 3.86 6.60 -3.06
CA LEU A 26 4.52 5.80 -4.07
C LEU A 26 3.61 4.68 -4.60
N SER A 27 2.90 3.95 -3.73
CA SER A 27 1.94 2.92 -4.15
C SER A 27 0.87 3.50 -5.09
N ILE A 28 0.31 4.66 -4.77
CA ILE A 28 -0.70 5.34 -5.62
C ILE A 28 -0.10 5.73 -6.98
N ILE A 29 1.12 6.28 -7.00
CA ILE A 29 1.80 6.66 -8.25
C ILE A 29 2.03 5.42 -9.12
N PHE A 30 2.56 4.33 -8.55
CA PHE A 30 2.78 3.08 -9.27
C PHE A 30 1.48 2.49 -9.81
N PHE A 31 0.40 2.55 -9.03
CA PHE A 31 -0.94 2.13 -9.46
C PHE A 31 -1.40 2.89 -10.70
N ILE A 32 -1.38 4.24 -10.67
CA ILE A 32 -1.80 5.07 -11.81
C ILE A 32 -0.95 4.76 -13.05
N ILE A 33 0.37 4.70 -12.92
CA ILE A 33 1.27 4.38 -14.03
C ILE A 33 0.99 2.97 -14.57
N ALA A 34 0.73 2.00 -13.69
CA ALA A 34 0.39 0.63 -14.07
C ALA A 34 -0.90 0.55 -14.87
N LEU A 35 -1.91 1.35 -14.52
CA LEU A 35 -3.16 1.45 -15.27
C LEU A 35 -2.96 2.03 -16.66
N ILE A 36 -2.21 3.13 -16.78
CA ILE A 36 -1.92 3.79 -18.06
C ILE A 36 -1.12 2.85 -18.97
N LYS A 37 -0.06 2.23 -18.44
CA LYS A 37 0.83 1.35 -19.22
C LYS A 37 0.30 -0.10 -19.35
N LYS A 38 -0.84 -0.42 -18.73
CA LYS A 38 -1.38 -1.79 -18.60
C LYS A 38 -0.31 -2.81 -18.18
N SER A 39 0.61 -2.41 -17.30
CA SER A 39 1.79 -3.20 -16.97
C SER A 39 1.58 -3.99 -15.68
N ARG A 40 1.61 -5.32 -15.81
CA ARG A 40 1.46 -6.26 -14.67
C ARG A 40 2.56 -6.12 -13.63
N LYS A 41 3.80 -5.85 -14.06
CA LYS A 41 4.95 -5.72 -13.15
C LYS A 41 4.78 -4.51 -12.25
N LEU A 42 4.39 -3.37 -12.84
CA LEU A 42 4.12 -2.13 -12.10
C LEU A 42 2.90 -2.27 -11.17
N MET A 43 1.86 -2.97 -11.63
CA MET A 43 0.69 -3.25 -10.80
C MET A 43 1.02 -4.13 -9.60
N GLY A 44 1.84 -5.18 -9.81
CA GLY A 44 2.31 -6.04 -8.72
C GLY A 44 3.19 -5.30 -7.72
N MET A 45 4.06 -4.40 -8.20
CA MET A 45 4.85 -3.52 -7.32
C MET A 45 3.96 -2.61 -6.47
N SER A 46 2.92 -2.02 -7.06
CA SER A 46 1.94 -1.21 -6.31
C SER A 46 1.30 -2.00 -5.16
N VAL A 47 0.81 -3.21 -5.46
CA VAL A 47 0.19 -4.10 -4.47
C VAL A 47 1.19 -4.51 -3.40
N ALA A 48 2.43 -4.84 -3.77
CA ALA A 48 3.49 -5.20 -2.84
C ALA A 48 3.87 -4.05 -1.89
N LEU A 49 3.87 -2.81 -2.37
CA LEU A 49 4.09 -1.62 -1.54
C LEU A 49 2.92 -1.33 -0.60
N MET A 50 1.70 -1.73 -0.97
CA MET A 50 0.51 -1.61 -0.13
C MET A 50 0.44 -2.70 0.96
N LEU A 51 1.05 -3.86 0.73
CA LEU A 51 1.06 -4.98 1.67
C LEU A 51 1.59 -4.62 3.08
N PRO A 52 2.76 -3.98 3.23
CA PRO A 52 3.25 -3.59 4.55
C PRO A 52 2.34 -2.56 5.22
N HIS A 53 1.60 -1.74 4.47
CA HIS A 53 0.61 -0.83 5.06
C HIS A 53 -0.54 -1.61 5.67
N ILE A 54 -1.12 -2.55 4.93
CA ILE A 54 -2.23 -3.39 5.43
C ILE A 54 -1.79 -4.17 6.67
N LEU A 55 -0.59 -4.75 6.66
CA LEU A 55 -0.03 -5.47 7.81
C LEU A 55 0.15 -4.54 9.01
N LEU A 56 0.74 -3.36 8.80
CA LEU A 56 0.96 -2.38 9.86
C LEU A 56 -0.36 -1.85 10.44
N LEU A 57 -1.37 -1.65 9.58
CA LEU A 57 -2.73 -1.25 9.96
C LEU A 57 -3.43 -2.33 10.80
N LEU A 58 -3.32 -3.60 10.40
CA LEU A 58 -3.89 -4.73 11.14
C LEU A 58 -3.18 -4.98 12.48
N LEU A 59 -1.86 -4.82 12.54
CA LEU A 59 -1.07 -5.14 13.74
C LEU A 59 -1.05 -4.01 14.78
N THR A 60 -1.03 -2.75 14.33
CA THR A 60 -0.67 -1.61 15.19
C THR A 60 -1.87 -0.73 15.53
N PHE A 61 -2.89 -0.72 14.67
CA PHE A 61 -3.89 0.34 14.65
C PHE A 61 -5.31 -0.16 14.90
N GLN A 62 -5.48 -0.99 15.94
CA GLN A 62 -6.81 -1.34 16.46
C GLN A 62 -7.58 -0.13 17.02
N GLU A 63 -6.87 0.96 17.37
CA GLU A 63 -7.49 2.20 17.88
C GLU A 63 -7.62 3.33 16.85
N ILE A 64 -7.18 3.12 15.59
CA ILE A 64 -7.45 4.11 14.53
C ILE A 64 -8.93 4.11 14.18
N GLU A 65 -9.43 5.28 13.76
CA GLU A 65 -10.79 5.40 13.24
C GLU A 65 -11.09 4.32 12.19
N PRO A 66 -12.12 3.49 12.42
CA PRO A 66 -12.42 2.34 11.57
C PRO A 66 -12.68 2.76 10.11
N VAL A 67 -13.13 3.99 9.88
CA VAL A 67 -13.34 4.55 8.54
C VAL A 67 -12.06 4.54 7.70
N LEU A 68 -10.92 4.95 8.26
CA LEU A 68 -9.65 4.96 7.55
C LEU A 68 -9.22 3.52 7.23
N VAL A 69 -9.33 2.61 8.20
CA VAL A 69 -9.02 1.18 8.03
C VAL A 69 -9.82 0.60 6.85
N TYR A 70 -11.12 0.83 6.80
CA TYR A 70 -11.96 0.37 5.69
C TYR A 70 -11.58 0.99 4.35
N LEU A 71 -11.20 2.26 4.31
CA LEU A 71 -10.77 2.93 3.08
C LEU A 71 -9.48 2.29 2.52
N PHE A 72 -8.50 2.01 3.38
CA PHE A 72 -7.25 1.34 2.99
C PHE A 72 -7.51 -0.08 2.48
N ILE A 73 -8.36 -0.85 3.17
CA ILE A 73 -8.74 -2.20 2.75
C ILE A 73 -9.49 -2.16 1.40
N ALA A 74 -10.45 -1.26 1.24
CA ALA A 74 -11.19 -1.09 -0.01
C ALA A 74 -10.26 -0.71 -1.16
N TRP A 75 -9.30 0.20 -0.90
CA TRP A 75 -8.29 0.58 -1.88
C TRP A 75 -7.40 -0.60 -2.28
N PHE A 76 -6.93 -1.38 -1.31
CA PHE A 76 -6.13 -2.57 -1.56
C PHE A 76 -6.90 -3.63 -2.35
N ALA A 77 -8.17 -3.88 -2.00
CA ALA A 77 -9.05 -4.77 -2.75
C ALA A 77 -9.22 -4.31 -4.20
N LEU A 78 -9.39 -3.00 -4.43
CA LEU A 78 -9.46 -2.43 -5.77
C LEU A 78 -8.16 -2.66 -6.55
N GLN A 79 -6.98 -2.51 -5.93
CA GLN A 79 -5.71 -2.84 -6.57
C GLN A 79 -5.62 -4.32 -6.96
N ILE A 80 -6.05 -5.24 -6.09
CA ILE A 80 -6.08 -6.68 -6.38
C ILE A 80 -7.04 -7.00 -7.52
N LEU A 81 -8.26 -6.45 -7.50
CA LEU A 81 -9.25 -6.68 -8.56
C LEU A 81 -8.71 -6.24 -9.93
N MET A 82 -8.11 -5.05 -9.99
CA MET A 82 -7.51 -4.55 -11.22
C MET A 82 -6.30 -5.39 -11.65
N PHE A 83 -5.50 -5.89 -10.70
CA PHE A 83 -4.41 -6.82 -10.98
C PHE A 83 -4.95 -8.11 -11.62
N ILE A 84 -5.94 -8.76 -11.01
CA ILE A 84 -6.57 -9.98 -11.55
C ILE A 84 -7.17 -9.72 -12.94
N HIS A 85 -7.84 -8.60 -13.14
CA HIS A 85 -8.40 -8.22 -14.44
C HIS A 85 -7.31 -8.10 -15.53
N LEU A 86 -6.20 -7.42 -15.23
CA LEU A 86 -5.02 -7.33 -16.10
C LEU A 86 -4.38 -8.70 -16.38
N TYR A 87 -4.48 -9.65 -15.44
CA TYR A 87 -4.00 -11.03 -15.62
C TYR A 87 -4.91 -11.85 -16.55
N LYS A 88 -6.23 -11.75 -16.40
CA LYS A 88 -7.19 -12.46 -17.25
C LYS A 88 -7.14 -12.01 -18.72
N HIS A 89 -6.99 -10.71 -18.96
CA HIS A 89 -7.14 -10.12 -20.31
C HIS A 89 -6.04 -10.49 -21.32
N ARG A 90 -4.88 -10.98 -20.87
CA ARG A 90 -3.78 -11.40 -21.76
C ARG A 90 -3.79 -12.91 -22.00
N ASP A 91 -4.50 -13.68 -21.17
CA ASP A 91 -4.64 -15.13 -21.39
C ASP A 91 -5.52 -15.40 -22.61
N THR A 92 -6.58 -14.60 -22.77
CA THR A 92 -7.40 -14.57 -23.98
C THR A 92 -6.64 -14.08 -25.22
N ALA A 93 -5.74 -13.11 -25.08
CA ALA A 93 -4.90 -12.62 -26.19
C ALA A 93 -3.78 -13.58 -26.61
N LYS A 94 -3.44 -14.59 -25.79
CA LYS A 94 -2.41 -15.60 -26.09
C LYS A 94 -3.00 -16.92 -26.60
N LYS A 95 -4.33 -17.07 -26.54
CA LYS A 95 -5.10 -18.22 -27.03
C LYS A 95 -5.81 -17.97 -28.37
N SER A 96 -5.76 -16.74 -28.89
CA SER A 96 -6.12 -16.40 -30.27
C SER A 96 -4.88 -16.36 -31.15
#